data_AF-R0KSN3-F1
#
_entry.id   AF-R0KSN3-F1
#
_cell.length_a   1.000
_cell.length_b   1.000
_cell.length_c   1.000
_cell.angle_alpha   90.00
_cell.angle_beta   90.00
_cell.angle_gamma   90.00
#
_symmetry.space_group_name_H-M   'P 1'
#
loop_
_entity.id
_entity.type
_entity.pdbx_description
1 polymer ?
#
loop_
_entity_poly.entity_id
_entity_poly.type
_entity_poly.pdbx_seq_one_letter_code
_entity_poly.pdbx_strand_id
1 'polypeptide(L)'
;MILLYLIISFCALPTPQRLIKPGIVVLGSRKCNYTQKIIDRLTAEGKPFTIEYIDNDKELNNYIVDEHKGGIPIVFENGVYQGTGKEYLNKQDGGNSQPVEPTKQQPVPQPVEPTKPQPVPQ
;
A
#
# COMPACT_ATOMS: atom_id res chain seq x y z
N MET A 1 -24.75 -2.88 -24.78
CA MET A 1 -24.63 -3.61 -23.50
C MET A 1 -23.91 -4.92 -23.74
N ILE A 2 -22.62 -4.97 -23.44
CA ILE A 2 -21.92 -6.16 -22.91
C ILE A 2 -20.66 -5.62 -22.26
N LEU A 3 -20.60 -5.94 -20.98
CA LEU A 3 -19.74 -5.42 -19.94
C LEU A 3 -18.41 -6.18 -20.04
N LEU A 4 -17.41 -5.62 -20.72
CA LEU A 4 -16.08 -6.24 -20.73
C LEU A 4 -15.36 -5.87 -19.43
N TYR A 5 -15.73 -6.59 -18.36
CA TYR A 5 -14.97 -6.70 -17.13
C TYR A 5 -13.56 -7.18 -17.48
N LEU A 6 -12.63 -6.23 -17.63
CA LEU A 6 -11.20 -6.52 -17.59
C LEU A 6 -10.85 -6.90 -16.15
N ILE A 7 -11.01 -8.18 -15.85
CA ILE A 7 -10.48 -8.84 -14.66
C ILE A 7 -8.97 -8.87 -14.83
N ILE A 8 -8.32 -7.78 -14.41
CA ILE A 8 -6.89 -7.80 -14.16
C ILE A 8 -6.73 -8.43 -12.78
N SER A 9 -6.64 -9.77 -12.75
CA SER A 9 -6.22 -10.54 -11.58
C SER A 9 -4.73 -10.32 -11.35
N PHE A 10 -4.37 -9.14 -10.83
CA PHE A 10 -3.13 -9.00 -10.07
C PHE A 10 -3.38 -9.68 -8.72
N CYS A 11 -2.61 -10.72 -8.40
CA CYS A 11 -2.46 -11.22 -7.04
C CYS A 11 -1.70 -10.19 -6.18
N ALA A 12 -2.22 -8.98 -6.06
CA ALA A 12 -1.99 -8.11 -4.92
C ALA A 12 -3.19 -8.36 -4.01
N LEU A 13 -2.98 -8.59 -2.70
CA LEU A 13 -4.12 -8.64 -1.80
C LEU A 13 -4.90 -7.33 -1.99
N PRO A 14 -6.22 -7.39 -2.21
CA PRO A 14 -6.99 -6.18 -2.48
C PRO A 14 -6.78 -5.23 -1.31
N THR A 15 -6.23 -4.05 -1.58
CA THR A 15 -6.09 -2.99 -0.59
C THR A 15 -7.47 -2.81 0.05
N PRO A 16 -7.60 -2.96 1.39
CA PRO A 16 -8.89 -2.91 2.05
C PRO A 16 -9.64 -1.64 1.62
N GLN A 17 -10.92 -1.76 1.22
CA GLN A 17 -11.70 -0.62 0.70
C GLN A 17 -11.73 0.56 1.68
N ARG A 18 -11.52 0.28 2.97
CA ARG A 18 -11.39 1.27 4.05
C ARG A 18 -10.21 2.23 3.86
N LEU A 19 -9.21 1.88 3.06
CA LEU A 19 -8.03 2.69 2.74
C LEU A 19 -8.19 3.48 1.44
N ILE A 20 -9.15 3.11 0.59
CA ILE A 20 -9.48 3.79 -0.67
C ILE A 20 -10.51 4.88 -0.35
N LYS A 21 -10.09 5.87 0.45
CA LYS A 21 -10.91 7.03 0.83
C LYS A 21 -10.22 8.32 0.40
N PRO A 22 -10.98 9.36 0.02
CA PRO A 22 -10.41 10.67 -0.25
C PRO A 22 -9.78 11.24 1.02
N GLY A 23 -8.61 11.86 0.88
CA GLY A 23 -7.82 12.41 1.99
C GLY A 23 -6.74 11.46 2.50
N ILE A 24 -6.20 11.79 3.68
CA ILE A 24 -5.08 11.05 4.28
C ILE A 24 -5.64 9.96 5.22
N VAL A 25 -5.20 8.72 5.05
CA VAL A 25 -5.53 7.60 5.92
C VAL A 25 -4.26 7.11 6.61
N VAL A 26 -4.25 7.14 7.94
CA VAL A 26 -3.15 6.64 8.76
C VAL A 26 -3.56 5.30 9.34
N LEU A 27 -2.84 4.25 8.96
CA LEU A 27 -2.92 2.94 9.58
C LEU A 27 -1.90 2.86 10.70
N GLY A 28 -2.35 2.69 11.93
CA GLY A 28 -1.45 2.71 13.06
C GLY A 28 -1.91 1.88 14.24
N SER A 29 -1.06 1.81 15.25
CA SER A 29 -1.41 1.26 16.56
C SER A 29 -1.40 2.38 17.58
N ARG A 30 -2.30 2.30 18.56
CA ARG A 30 -2.35 3.20 19.72
C ARG A 30 -1.06 3.17 20.56
N LYS A 31 -0.30 2.09 20.46
CA LYS A 31 0.97 1.91 21.19
C LYS A 31 2.18 2.44 20.43
N CYS A 32 2.03 2.82 19.15
CA CYS A 32 3.15 3.27 18.33
C CYS A 32 3.29 4.80 18.39
N ASN A 33 4.47 5.26 18.85
CA ASN A 33 4.80 6.68 19.00
C ASN A 33 4.75 7.44 17.65
N TYR A 34 5.19 6.80 16.56
CA TYR A 34 5.13 7.41 15.22
C TYR A 34 3.69 7.70 14.77
N THR A 35 2.71 6.88 15.18
CA THR A 35 1.30 7.15 14.87
C THR A 35 0.88 8.49 15.46
N GLN A 36 1.20 8.73 16.73
CA GLN A 36 0.87 9.98 17.41
C GLN A 36 1.53 11.18 16.75
N LYS A 37 2.83 11.08 16.41
CA LYS A 37 3.56 12.16 15.73
C LYS A 37 2.92 12.57 14.40
N ILE A 38 2.45 11.60 13.62
CA ILE A 38 1.77 11.87 12.35
C ILE A 38 0.43 12.56 12.60
N ILE A 39 -0.37 12.09 13.56
CA ILE A 39 -1.64 12.71 13.95
C ILE A 39 -1.42 14.17 14.36
N ASP A 40 -0.46 14.43 15.24
CA ASP A 40 -0.16 15.77 15.75
C ASP A 40 0.24 16.70 14.60
N ARG A 41 1.06 16.20 13.67
CA ARG A 41 1.49 16.96 12.48
C ARG A 41 0.32 17.25 11.54
N LEU A 42 -0.50 16.26 11.20
CA LEU A 42 -1.66 16.44 10.33
C LEU A 42 -2.69 17.40 10.93
N THR A 43 -2.85 17.34 12.26
CA THR A 43 -3.68 18.27 13.03
C THR A 43 -3.12 19.69 12.96
N ALA A 44 -1.81 19.86 13.15
CA ALA A 44 -1.15 21.16 13.04
C ALA A 44 -1.20 21.75 11.62
N GLU A 45 -1.14 20.91 10.59
CA GLU A 45 -1.29 21.31 9.18
C GLU A 45 -2.76 21.60 8.79
N GLY A 46 -3.73 21.32 9.67
CA GLY A 46 -5.15 21.48 9.38
C GLY A 46 -5.66 20.56 8.27
N LYS A 47 -4.96 19.45 8.00
CA LYS A 47 -5.35 18.50 6.94
C LYS A 47 -6.42 17.54 7.44
N PRO A 48 -7.46 17.26 6.64
CA PRO A 48 -8.42 16.21 6.99
C PRO A 48 -7.73 14.85 6.87
N PHE A 49 -7.81 14.05 7.93
CA PHE A 49 -7.28 12.70 7.96
C PHE A 49 -8.23 11.74 8.68
N THR A 50 -8.09 10.46 8.35
CA THR A 50 -8.74 9.34 9.03
C THR A 50 -7.65 8.48 9.67
N ILE A 51 -7.90 7.97 10.88
CA ILE A 51 -7.04 6.97 11.51
C ILE A 51 -7.77 5.64 11.63
N GLU A 52 -7.11 4.58 11.18
CA GLU A 52 -7.56 3.20 11.31
C GLU A 52 -6.59 2.49 12.27
N TYR A 53 -7.10 2.11 13.45
CA TYR A 53 -6.31 1.43 14.47
C TYR A 53 -6.33 -0.08 14.28
N ILE A 54 -5.16 -0.68 14.10
CA ILE A 54 -5.06 -2.12 13.79
C ILE A 54 -5.04 -3.01 15.04
N ASP A 55 -5.00 -2.43 16.25
CA ASP A 55 -4.81 -3.16 17.51
C ASP A 55 -5.85 -4.29 17.72
N ASN A 56 -7.04 -4.16 17.13
CA ASN A 56 -8.11 -5.17 17.20
C ASN A 56 -8.69 -5.52 15.82
N ASP A 57 -8.02 -5.15 14.73
CA ASP A 57 -8.51 -5.37 13.36
C ASP A 57 -7.63 -6.40 12.66
N LYS A 58 -8.06 -7.67 12.70
CA LYS A 58 -7.29 -8.81 12.18
C LYS A 58 -7.08 -8.72 10.67
N GLU A 59 -8.05 -8.17 9.93
CA GLU A 59 -7.95 -7.99 8.48
C GLU A 59 -6.86 -6.98 8.14
N LEU A 60 -6.90 -5.80 8.77
CA LEU A 60 -5.88 -4.78 8.58
C LEU A 60 -4.49 -5.25 9.08
N ASN A 61 -4.44 -5.96 10.19
CA ASN A 61 -3.19 -6.48 10.71
C ASN A 61 -2.55 -7.50 9.75
N ASN A 62 -3.33 -8.43 9.19
CA ASN A 62 -2.85 -9.37 8.19
C ASN A 62 -2.38 -8.65 6.92
N TYR A 63 -3.18 -7.71 6.41
CA TYR A 63 -2.79 -6.90 5.25
C TYR A 63 -1.43 -6.21 5.45
N ILE A 64 -1.22 -5.58 6.61
CA ILE A 64 0.05 -4.89 6.91
C ILE A 64 1.22 -5.87 7.05
N VAL A 65 0.99 -7.03 7.68
CA VAL A 65 2.03 -8.06 7.81
C VAL A 65 2.42 -8.61 6.44
N ASP A 66 1.42 -8.92 5.60
CA ASP A 66 1.63 -9.58 4.32
C ASP A 66 2.19 -8.62 3.25
N GLU A 67 1.61 -7.43 3.10
CA GLU A 67 1.98 -6.46 2.05
C GLU A 67 3.10 -5.50 2.45
N HIS A 68 3.22 -5.21 3.75
CA HIS A 68 4.12 -4.17 4.26
C HIS A 68 5.07 -4.68 5.35
N LYS A 69 5.18 -6.00 5.51
CA LYS A 69 6.11 -6.68 6.44
C LYS A 69 5.98 -6.22 7.90
N GLY A 70 4.79 -5.80 8.30
CA GLY A 70 4.51 -5.37 9.68
C GLY A 70 4.94 -3.94 10.01
N GLY A 71 5.41 -3.16 9.03
CA GLY A 71 5.84 -1.78 9.26
C GLY A 71 4.66 -0.87 9.60
N ILE A 72 4.57 -0.37 10.85
CA ILE A 72 3.55 0.60 11.27
C ILE A 72 4.16 1.85 11.93
N PRO A 73 3.50 3.02 11.81
CA PRO A 73 2.28 3.26 11.04
C PRO A 73 2.55 3.33 9.53
N ILE A 74 1.50 3.28 8.72
CA ILE A 74 1.53 3.45 7.27
C ILE A 74 0.60 4.59 6.89
N VAL A 75 1.01 5.39 5.92
CA VAL A 75 0.20 6.49 5.42
C VAL A 75 -0.24 6.23 3.99
N PHE A 76 -1.53 6.40 3.74
CA PHE A 76 -2.13 6.43 2.42
C PHE A 76 -2.71 7.82 2.15
N GLU A 77 -2.67 8.27 0.91
CA GLU A 77 -3.31 9.50 0.46
C GLU A 77 -4.14 9.19 -0.78
N ASN A 78 -5.46 9.39 -0.69
CA ASN A 78 -6.40 9.04 -1.76
C ASN A 78 -6.26 7.57 -2.24
N GLY A 79 -6.00 6.66 -1.30
CA GLY A 79 -5.76 5.23 -1.58
C GLY A 79 -4.36 4.88 -2.10
N VAL A 80 -3.45 5.86 -2.26
CA VAL A 80 -2.08 5.63 -2.71
C VAL A 80 -1.15 5.51 -1.50
N TYR A 81 -0.31 4.48 -1.47
CA TYR A 81 0.69 4.28 -0.43
C TYR A 81 1.76 5.38 -0.46
N GLN A 82 1.91 6.12 0.63
CA GLN A 82 2.88 7.22 0.76
C GLN A 82 4.15 6.84 1.54
N GLY A 83 4.13 5.70 2.23
CA GLY A 83 5.28 5.20 3.01
C GLY A 83 4.90 4.77 4.42
N THR A 84 5.89 4.23 5.12
CA THR A 84 5.85 4.05 6.57
C THR A 84 5.84 5.42 7.26
N GLY A 85 5.47 5.45 8.54
CA GLY A 85 5.38 6.69 9.30
C GLY A 85 6.67 7.49 9.37
N LYS A 86 7.80 6.79 9.47
CA LYS A 86 9.12 7.42 9.47
C LYS A 86 9.42 8.06 8.11
N GLU A 87 9.17 7.34 7.02
CA GLU A 87 9.40 7.86 5.66
C GLU A 87 8.49 9.04 5.36
N TYR A 88 7.22 8.97 5.78
CA TYR A 88 6.25 10.04 5.62
C TYR A 88 6.68 11.31 6.35
N LEU A 89 7.07 11.20 7.63
CA LEU A 89 7.56 12.36 8.40
C LEU A 89 8.84 12.95 7.79
N ASN A 90 9.80 12.10 7.40
CA ASN A 90 11.05 12.55 6.78
C ASN A 90 10.80 13.33 5.48
N LYS A 91 9.84 12.88 4.64
CA LYS A 91 9.42 13.58 3.42
C LYS A 91 8.85 14.98 3.73
N GLN A 92 8.09 15.10 4.81
CA GLN A 92 7.48 16.38 5.21
C GLN A 92 8.46 17.36 5.85
N ASP A 93 9.49 16.88 6.55
CA ASP A 93 10.51 17.72 7.19
C ASP A 93 11.62 18.19 6.24
N GLY A 94 11.42 18.05 4.92
CA GLY A 94 12.37 18.52 3.90
C GLY A 94 13.58 17.59 3.69
N GLY A 95 13.56 16.39 4.26
CA GLY A 95 14.52 15.35 3.95
C GLY A 95 14.31 14.88 2.51
N ASN A 96 15.21 15.30 1.62
CA ASN A 96 15.28 14.94 0.19
C ASN A 96 15.03 13.44 -0.02
N SER A 97 13.78 13.05 -0.12
CA SER A 97 13.35 11.73 -0.52
C SER A 97 12.71 12.00 -1.86
N GLN A 98 13.44 11.60 -2.92
CA GLN A 98 12.87 11.56 -4.26
C GLN A 98 11.46 10.97 -4.16
N PRO A 99 10.50 11.49 -4.94
CA PRO A 99 9.23 10.80 -5.09
C PRO A 99 9.56 9.34 -5.36
N VAL A 100 9.00 8.42 -4.59
CA VAL A 100 8.84 7.07 -5.09
C VAL A 100 7.89 7.25 -6.27
N GLU A 101 8.50 7.46 -7.44
CA GLU A 101 7.82 7.47 -8.71
C GLU A 101 6.95 6.22 -8.70
N PRO A 102 5.65 6.30 -9.02
CA PRO A 102 4.87 5.10 -9.20
C PRO A 102 5.67 4.27 -10.19
N THR A 103 6.12 3.07 -9.79
CA THR A 103 6.90 2.22 -10.66
C THR A 103 6.05 2.04 -11.91
N LYS A 104 6.37 2.78 -12.98
CA LYS A 104 5.91 2.44 -14.31
C LYS A 104 6.39 1.01 -14.45
N GLN A 105 5.46 0.07 -14.47
CA GLN A 105 5.75 -1.34 -14.64
C GLN A 105 6.63 -1.45 -15.88
N GLN A 106 7.92 -1.60 -15.65
CA GLN A 106 8.87 -1.94 -16.68
C GLN A 106 8.41 -3.32 -17.16
N PRO A 107 8.10 -3.53 -18.45
CA PRO A 107 7.66 -4.84 -18.91
C PRO A 107 8.82 -5.80 -18.66
N VAL A 108 8.63 -6.68 -17.67
CA VAL A 108 9.59 -7.72 -17.35
C VAL A 108 9.73 -8.60 -18.60
N PRO A 109 10.95 -8.91 -19.10
CA PRO A 109 11.09 -9.86 -20.20
C PRO A 109 10.43 -11.17 -19.82
N GLN A 110 9.56 -11.68 -20.69
CA GLN A 110 8.79 -12.90 -20.45
C GLN A 110 9.73 -14.09 -20.25
N PRO A 111 9.52 -14.95 -19.24
CA PRO A 111 10.22 -16.23 -19.14
C PRO A 111 9.77 -17.13 -20.30
N VAL A 112 10.73 -17.69 -21.03
CA VAL A 112 10.48 -18.73 -22.06
C VAL A 112 9.76 -19.92 -21.44
N GLU A 113 8.59 -20.25 -21.99
CA GLU A 113 7.75 -21.38 -21.58
C GLU A 113 8.49 -22.72 -21.79
N PRO A 114 8.43 -23.69 -20.86
CA PRO A 114 9.06 -25.00 -21.06
C PRO A 114 8.31 -25.80 -22.13
N THR A 115 9.00 -26.16 -23.20
CA THR A 115 8.46 -26.99 -24.29
C THR A 115 7.92 -28.31 -23.75
N LYS A 116 6.62 -28.54 -23.90
CA LYS A 116 5.95 -29.81 -23.59
C LYS A 116 6.54 -30.93 -24.47
N PRO A 117 6.82 -32.14 -23.94
CA PRO A 117 7.33 -33.24 -24.76
C PRO A 117 6.31 -33.65 -25.83
N GLN A 118 6.74 -33.70 -27.10
CA GLN A 118 5.94 -34.27 -28.19
C GLN A 118 5.86 -35.81 -28.03
N PRO A 119 4.72 -36.45 -28.35
CA PRO A 119 4.64 -37.90 -28.39
C PRO A 119 5.41 -38.43 -29.60
N VAL A 120 6.25 -39.43 -29.37
CA VAL A 120 7.00 -40.17 -30.39
C VAL A 120 6.00 -40.99 -31.22
N PRO A 121 5.94 -40.83 -32.56
CA PRO A 121 5.19 -41.75 -33.41
C PRO A 121 5.92 -43.10 -33.46
N GLN A 122 5.13 -44.19 -33.42
CA GLN A 122 5.59 -45.57 -33.62
C GLN A 122 6.21 -45.77 -35.01
#